data_AF-A0AAD8URZ4-F1
#
_entry.id   AF-A0AAD8URZ4-F1
#
_cell.length_a   1.000
_cell.length_b   1.000
_cell.length_c   1.000
_cell.angle_alpha   90.00
_cell.angle_beta   90.00
_cell.angle_gamma   90.00
#
_symmetry.space_group_name_H-M   'P 1'
#
loop_
_entity.id
_entity.type
_entity.pdbx_description
1 polymer ?
#
loop_
_entity_poly.entity_id
_entity_poly.type
_entity_poly.pdbx_seq_one_letter_code
_entity_poly.pdbx_strand_id
1 'polypeptide(L)'
;MVNLTINNQFGDCQPPTLSMTNISEDMTIASIKILIDNQFRSMRPDFDDSKEPNDKYVLYCGTKVLEDEHFIRNYNAMNFPELTFHLYLKQYLDVKVKVMKYFNCCGIYCRPVIYELFARRLRFKMLDQEPLLKLKNVLLEELTFYRNKQGEPLTVDVMRIFKGGIALEDNLLLLKEINNDKDVSLVLLVPSTFKSRYNKEVKKEVVEESSESDEEEEEDSE
;
A
#
# COMPACT_ATOMS: atom_id res chain seq x y z
N MET A 1 28.90 12.64 4.86
CA MET A 1 29.20 11.48 5.72
C MET A 1 28.23 11.53 6.88
N VAL A 2 27.64 10.38 7.24
CA VAL A 2 26.59 10.28 8.26
C VAL A 2 26.82 9.02 9.10
N ASN A 3 26.39 9.06 10.36
CA ASN A 3 26.33 7.88 11.21
C ASN A 3 24.94 7.26 11.12
N LEU A 4 24.87 5.94 10.97
CA LEU A 4 23.61 5.20 10.92
C LEU A 4 23.48 4.32 12.15
N THR A 5 22.34 4.44 12.81
CA THR A 5 21.92 3.55 13.88
C THR A 5 20.76 2.69 13.35
N ILE A 6 20.99 1.38 13.22
CA ILE A 6 20.01 0.42 12.72
C ILE A 6 19.37 -0.29 13.91
N ASN A 7 18.11 0.00 14.18
CA ASN A 7 17.32 -0.67 15.21
C ASN A 7 16.72 -1.94 14.63
N ASN A 8 17.22 -3.07 15.08
CA ASN A 8 16.75 -4.39 14.69
C ASN A 8 15.42 -4.70 15.39
N GLN A 9 14.39 -5.01 14.60
CA GLN A 9 13.05 -5.34 15.10
C GLN A 9 12.74 -6.85 14.98
N PHE A 10 13.75 -7.69 14.77
CA PHE A 10 13.62 -9.13 14.68
C PHE A 10 13.44 -9.80 16.06
N GLY A 11 12.38 -9.49 16.80
CA GLY A 11 12.08 -10.15 18.09
C GLY A 11 13.31 -10.31 19.01
N ASP A 12 13.59 -11.55 19.45
CA ASP A 12 14.71 -11.89 20.34
C ASP A 12 16.09 -11.95 19.66
N CYS A 13 16.22 -11.53 18.39
CA CYS A 13 17.50 -11.63 17.68
C CYS A 13 18.49 -10.57 18.14
N GLN A 14 19.70 -11.01 18.46
CA GLN A 14 20.84 -10.12 18.72
C GLN A 14 21.70 -9.88 17.47
N PRO A 15 22.33 -8.69 17.34
CA PRO A 15 22.18 -7.54 18.23
C PRO A 15 20.87 -6.75 18.00
N PRO A 16 20.34 -6.08 19.04
CA PRO A 16 19.14 -5.24 18.92
C PRO A 16 19.41 -3.94 18.15
N THR A 17 20.68 -3.51 18.07
CA THR A 17 21.08 -2.31 17.36
C THR A 17 22.42 -2.54 16.67
N LEU A 18 22.57 -2.05 15.44
CA LEU A 18 23.84 -1.96 14.73
C LEU A 18 24.21 -0.49 14.54
N SER A 19 25.45 -0.12 14.84
CA SER A 19 25.96 1.22 14.59
C SER A 19 26.97 1.18 13.46
N MET A 20 26.75 2.02 12.46
CA MET A 20 27.62 2.16 11.29
C MET A 20 28.09 3.60 11.22
N THR A 21 29.39 3.81 11.37
CA THR A 21 29.99 5.15 11.38
C THR A 21 30.54 5.54 10.02
N ASN A 22 30.55 6.84 9.71
CA ASN A 22 31.22 7.39 8.52
C ASN A 22 30.69 6.82 7.19
N ILE A 23 29.37 6.66 7.07
CA ILE A 23 28.73 6.19 5.84
C ILE A 23 28.56 7.37 4.87
N SER A 24 28.85 7.15 3.58
CA SER A 24 28.60 8.15 2.55
C SER A 24 27.10 8.30 2.31
N GLU A 25 26.61 9.54 2.19
CA GLU A 25 25.18 9.79 1.92
C GLU A 25 24.77 9.45 0.48
N ASP A 26 25.76 9.27 -0.41
CA ASP A 26 25.59 8.78 -1.78
C ASP A 26 25.57 7.24 -1.85
N MET A 27 25.56 6.55 -0.70
CA MET A 27 25.35 5.10 -0.66
C MET A 27 23.85 4.79 -0.82
N THR A 28 23.54 3.76 -1.61
CA THR A 28 22.17 3.29 -1.81
C THR A 28 21.67 2.48 -0.62
N ILE A 29 20.36 2.44 -0.43
CA ILE A 29 19.74 1.62 0.62
C ILE A 29 20.03 0.12 0.40
N ALA A 30 20.06 -0.36 -0.84
CA ALA A 30 20.50 -1.72 -1.16
C ALA A 30 21.91 -2.03 -0.62
N SER A 31 22.85 -1.09 -0.78
CA SER A 31 24.22 -1.24 -0.26
C SER A 31 24.24 -1.30 1.26
N ILE A 32 23.37 -0.53 1.94
CA ILE A 32 23.21 -0.60 3.39
C ILE A 32 22.67 -1.96 3.83
N LYS A 33 21.67 -2.52 3.14
CA LYS A 33 21.17 -3.87 3.42
C LYS A 33 22.26 -4.92 3.28
N ILE A 34 23.13 -4.81 2.28
CA ILE A 34 24.29 -5.71 2.10
C ILE A 34 25.26 -5.60 3.29
N LEU A 35 25.58 -4.38 3.73
CA LEU A 35 26.46 -4.18 4.88
C LEU A 35 25.87 -4.73 6.18
N ILE A 36 24.56 -4.53 6.39
CA ILE A 36 23.82 -5.11 7.52
C ILE A 36 23.88 -6.64 7.47
N ASP A 37 23.63 -7.24 6.30
CA ASP A 37 23.66 -8.70 6.12
C ASP A 37 25.06 -9.27 6.40
N ASN A 38 26.11 -8.63 5.89
CA ASN A 38 27.50 -9.01 6.17
C ASN A 38 27.84 -8.94 7.65
N GLN A 39 27.37 -7.90 8.35
CA GLN A 39 27.52 -7.80 9.81
C GLN A 39 26.80 -8.96 10.51
N PHE A 40 25.54 -9.25 10.18
CA PHE A 40 24.83 -10.39 10.77
C PHE A 40 25.53 -11.73 10.52
N ARG A 41 26.00 -12.01 9.30
CA ARG A 41 26.77 -13.22 8.97
C ARG A 41 28.02 -13.38 9.85
N SER A 42 28.73 -12.27 10.10
CA SER A 42 29.93 -12.29 10.94
C SER A 42 29.63 -12.54 12.41
N MET A 43 28.47 -12.12 12.90
CA MET A 43 28.06 -12.32 14.30
C MET A 43 27.33 -13.64 14.54
N ARG A 44 26.70 -14.20 13.50
CA ARG A 44 25.86 -15.40 13.56
C ARG A 44 26.23 -16.40 12.46
N PRO A 45 26.98 -17.46 12.78
CA PRO A 45 27.34 -18.49 11.80
C PRO A 45 26.15 -19.37 11.37
N ASP A 46 25.03 -19.32 12.09
CA ASP A 46 23.75 -19.97 11.78
C ASP A 46 22.82 -19.10 10.90
N PHE A 47 23.30 -17.94 10.43
CA PHE A 47 22.48 -16.99 9.70
C PHE A 47 22.09 -17.51 8.30
N ASP A 48 20.79 -17.52 8.00
CA ASP A 48 20.26 -18.01 6.73
C ASP A 48 20.70 -17.13 5.55
N ASP A 49 21.51 -17.71 4.67
CA ASP A 49 22.01 -17.06 3.45
C ASP A 49 21.22 -17.39 2.18
N SER A 50 20.03 -17.98 2.31
CA SER A 50 19.27 -18.46 1.15
C SER A 50 18.72 -17.35 0.24
N LYS A 51 18.60 -16.13 0.75
CA LYS A 51 17.97 -14.99 0.05
C LYS A 51 18.92 -13.80 -0.05
N GLU A 52 18.72 -12.98 -1.08
CA GLU A 52 19.43 -11.70 -1.18
C GLU A 52 18.96 -10.72 -0.10
N PRO A 53 19.83 -9.83 0.41
CA PRO A 53 19.49 -8.87 1.47
C PRO A 53 18.26 -8.01 1.15
N ASN A 54 18.07 -7.62 -0.12
CA ASN A 54 16.95 -6.81 -0.58
C ASN A 54 15.60 -7.54 -0.48
N ASP A 55 15.62 -8.87 -0.53
CA ASP A 55 14.44 -9.74 -0.38
C ASP A 55 14.26 -10.27 1.05
N LYS A 56 15.31 -10.16 1.88
CA LYS A 56 15.25 -10.50 3.30
C LYS A 56 14.71 -9.36 4.15
N TYR A 57 15.05 -8.12 3.82
CA TYR A 57 14.85 -6.99 4.72
C TYR A 57 14.07 -5.85 4.10
N VAL A 58 13.37 -5.13 4.97
CA VAL A 58 12.85 -3.80 4.72
C VAL A 58 13.39 -2.84 5.78
N LEU A 59 13.82 -1.67 5.32
CA LEU A 59 14.28 -0.59 6.20
C LEU A 59 13.25 0.54 6.22
N TYR A 60 13.10 1.16 7.39
CA TYR A 60 12.23 2.31 7.60
C TYR A 60 13.02 3.47 8.19
N CYS A 61 12.72 4.69 7.77
CA CYS A 61 13.11 5.92 8.47
C CYS A 61 11.84 6.60 8.97
N GLY A 62 11.60 6.56 10.28
CA GLY A 62 10.30 6.89 10.85
C GLY A 62 9.22 5.95 10.30
N THR A 63 8.21 6.52 9.63
CA THR A 63 7.11 5.75 9.00
C THR A 63 7.33 5.47 7.51
N LYS A 64 8.42 5.97 6.92
CA LYS A 64 8.68 5.85 5.48
C LYS A 64 9.54 4.62 5.18
N VAL A 65 9.07 3.77 4.26
CA VAL A 65 9.86 2.66 3.69
C VAL A 65 11.02 3.24 2.88
N LEU A 66 12.21 2.68 3.08
CA LEU A 66 13.40 3.01 2.31
C LEU A 66 13.44 2.12 1.05
N GLU A 67 13.53 2.77 -0.11
CA GLU A 67 13.57 2.12 -1.42
C GLU A 67 15.03 1.82 -1.79
N ASP A 68 15.27 0.67 -2.39
CA ASP A 68 16.61 0.09 -2.55
C ASP A 68 17.50 0.90 -3.49
N GLU A 69 16.90 1.55 -4.49
CA GLU A 69 17.54 2.38 -5.50
C GLU A 69 17.85 3.80 -5.00
N HIS A 70 17.19 4.24 -3.91
CA HIS A 70 17.43 5.56 -3.35
C HIS A 70 18.73 5.64 -2.56
N PHE A 71 19.29 6.84 -2.50
CA PHE A 71 20.46 7.16 -1.70
C PHE A 71 20.04 7.59 -0.28
N ILE A 72 20.94 7.48 0.69
CA ILE A 72 20.67 7.95 2.06
C ILE A 72 20.28 9.43 2.09
N ARG A 73 20.92 10.27 1.28
CA ARG A 73 20.57 11.71 1.17
C ARG A 73 19.11 11.96 0.81
N ASN A 74 18.43 11.04 0.10
CA ASN A 74 17.01 11.17 -0.23
C ASN A 74 16.11 11.13 1.03
N TYR A 75 16.65 10.63 2.15
CA TYR A 75 15.96 10.52 3.43
C TYR A 75 16.55 11.44 4.50
N ASN A 76 17.66 12.14 4.20
CA ASN A 76 18.32 13.11 5.09
C ASN A 76 18.09 14.57 4.66
N ALA A 77 16.84 15.00 4.47
CA ALA A 77 16.55 16.34 3.94
C ALA A 77 17.14 17.49 4.77
N MET A 78 17.40 17.27 6.05
CA MET A 78 17.92 18.27 6.99
C MET A 78 19.43 18.14 7.24
N ASN A 79 20.13 17.26 6.51
CA ASN A 79 21.57 16.98 6.67
C ASN A 79 21.98 16.68 8.12
N PHE A 80 21.20 15.82 8.80
CA PHE A 80 21.54 15.38 10.15
C PHE A 80 22.83 14.55 10.14
N PRO A 81 23.69 14.70 11.16
CA PRO A 81 24.93 13.92 11.27
C PRO A 81 24.68 12.46 11.65
N GLU A 82 23.49 12.16 12.17
CA GLU A 82 23.08 10.82 12.57
C GLU A 82 21.65 10.53 12.09
N LEU A 83 21.43 9.34 11.55
CA LEU A 83 20.13 8.83 11.16
C LEU A 83 19.85 7.51 11.85
N THR A 84 18.58 7.30 12.20
CA THR A 84 18.11 6.03 12.75
C THR A 84 17.21 5.33 11.75
N PHE A 85 17.55 4.10 11.38
CA PHE A 85 16.71 3.24 10.56
C PHE A 85 16.17 2.07 11.39
N HIS A 86 14.96 1.64 11.09
CA HIS A 86 14.36 0.44 11.68
C HIS A 86 14.39 -0.69 10.66
N LEU A 87 14.90 -1.85 11.08
CA LEU A 87 15.08 -3.02 10.24
C LEU A 87 14.05 -4.09 10.59
N TYR A 88 13.27 -4.52 9.59
CA TYR A 88 12.29 -5.59 9.71
C TYR A 88 12.54 -6.68 8.65
N LEU A 89 12.13 -7.92 8.96
CA LEU A 89 12.10 -8.98 7.96
C LEU A 89 11.03 -8.61 6.92
N LYS A 90 11.38 -8.77 5.65
CA LYS A 90 10.49 -8.47 4.54
C LYS A 90 9.47 -9.58 4.44
N GLN A 91 8.27 -9.32 4.94
CA GLN A 91 7.13 -10.23 4.85
C GLN A 91 5.97 -9.53 4.14
N TYR A 92 5.37 -10.25 3.19
CA TYR A 92 4.19 -9.80 2.48
C TYR A 92 2.97 -10.55 2.97
N LEU A 93 1.84 -9.84 3.05
CA LEU A 93 0.53 -10.39 3.34
C LEU A 93 -0.36 -10.24 2.11
N ASP A 94 -1.16 -11.26 1.83
CA ASP A 94 -2.27 -11.13 0.87
C ASP A 94 -3.46 -10.48 1.57
N VAL A 95 -3.78 -9.26 1.16
CA VAL A 95 -4.91 -8.48 1.68
C VAL A 95 -6.08 -8.57 0.72
N LYS A 96 -7.15 -9.26 1.15
CA LYS A 96 -8.38 -9.47 0.39
C LYS A 96 -9.45 -8.51 0.90
N VAL A 97 -9.86 -7.55 0.07
CA VAL A 97 -10.86 -6.54 0.42
C VAL A 97 -12.16 -6.77 -0.35
N LYS A 98 -13.25 -6.99 0.37
CA LYS A 98 -14.60 -7.07 -0.17
C LYS A 98 -15.26 -5.70 -0.10
N VAL A 99 -15.53 -5.09 -1.25
CA VAL A 99 -16.17 -3.77 -1.34
C VAL A 99 -17.68 -3.95 -1.29
N MET A 100 -18.32 -3.34 -0.29
CA MET A 100 -19.76 -3.42 -0.07
C MET A 100 -20.37 -2.03 0.07
N LYS A 101 -21.62 -1.89 -0.39
CA LYS A 101 -22.40 -0.68 -0.14
C LYS A 101 -23.13 -0.77 1.19
N TYR A 102 -23.26 0.36 1.86
CA TYR A 102 -24.05 0.46 3.09
C TYR A 102 -25.00 1.66 3.07
N PHE A 103 -26.03 1.59 3.91
CA PHE A 103 -26.89 2.72 4.24
C PHE A 103 -26.69 3.07 5.71
N ASN A 104 -26.56 4.36 6.00
CA ASN A 104 -26.59 4.84 7.38
C ASN A 104 -28.04 5.14 7.76
N CYS A 105 -28.59 4.45 8.74
CA CYS A 105 -29.87 4.77 9.35
C CYS A 105 -29.67 4.93 10.84
N CYS A 106 -29.88 6.14 11.38
CA CYS A 106 -29.77 6.44 12.82
C CYS A 106 -28.43 6.00 13.46
N GLY A 107 -27.31 6.07 12.73
CA GLY A 107 -25.99 5.67 13.22
C GLY A 107 -25.65 4.18 13.04
N ILE A 108 -26.58 3.39 12.50
CA ILE A 108 -26.39 1.96 12.24
C ILE A 108 -26.02 1.75 10.75
N TYR A 109 -24.97 0.97 10.52
CA TYR A 109 -24.49 0.58 9.19
C TYR A 109 -25.28 -0.63 8.67
N CYS A 110 -26.37 -0.36 7.95
CA CYS A 110 -27.18 -1.42 7.35
C CYS A 110 -26.59 -1.89 6.03
N ARG A 111 -26.39 -3.21 5.90
CA ARG A 111 -25.84 -3.88 4.72
C ARG A 111 -26.90 -4.82 4.14
N PRO A 112 -27.57 -4.46 3.02
CA PRO A 112 -28.52 -5.37 2.40
C PRO A 112 -27.81 -6.62 1.86
N VAL A 113 -28.34 -7.79 2.19
CA VAL A 113 -27.74 -9.11 1.85
C VAL A 113 -27.50 -9.26 0.35
N ILE A 114 -28.33 -8.65 -0.49
CA ILE A 114 -28.19 -8.69 -1.96
C ILE A 114 -26.85 -8.10 -2.43
N TYR A 115 -26.33 -7.07 -1.75
CA TYR A 115 -25.02 -6.49 -2.11
C TYR A 115 -23.86 -7.43 -1.83
N GLU A 116 -24.08 -8.49 -1.05
CA GLU A 116 -23.05 -9.46 -0.74
C GLU A 116 -22.73 -10.37 -1.92
N LEU A 117 -23.73 -10.66 -2.76
CA LEU A 117 -23.60 -11.48 -3.98
C LEU A 117 -22.86 -10.74 -5.09
N PHE A 118 -23.01 -9.41 -5.17
CA PHE A 118 -22.38 -8.55 -6.18
C PHE A 118 -21.18 -7.76 -5.66
N ALA A 119 -20.65 -8.13 -4.50
CA ALA A 119 -19.52 -7.42 -3.89
C ALA A 119 -18.26 -7.59 -4.74
N ARG A 120 -17.66 -6.47 -5.17
CA ARG A 120 -16.34 -6.46 -5.84
C ARG A 120 -15.29 -6.94 -4.84
N ARG A 121 -14.43 -7.87 -5.26
CA ARG A 121 -13.33 -8.37 -4.45
C ARG A 121 -12.03 -7.85 -5.03
N LEU A 122 -11.23 -7.20 -4.20
CA LEU A 122 -9.90 -6.69 -4.52
C LEU A 122 -8.87 -7.51 -3.76
N ARG A 123 -7.69 -7.69 -4.35
CA ARG A 123 -6.57 -8.41 -3.72
C ARG A 123 -5.32 -7.57 -3.90
N PHE A 124 -4.60 -7.38 -2.81
CA PHE A 124 -3.36 -6.63 -2.77
C PHE A 124 -2.31 -7.46 -2.07
N LYS A 125 -1.06 -7.33 -2.52
CA LYS A 125 0.10 -7.85 -1.82
C LYS A 125 0.80 -6.67 -1.17
N MET A 126 0.82 -6.63 0.16
CA MET A 126 1.31 -5.49 0.93
C MET A 126 2.31 -5.96 1.97
N LEU A 127 3.20 -5.07 2.41
CA LEU A 127 4.13 -5.39 3.50
C LEU A 127 3.36 -5.47 4.82
N ASP A 128 3.76 -6.40 5.68
CA ASP A 128 3.11 -6.62 6.97
C ASP A 128 3.21 -5.40 7.92
N GLN A 129 4.30 -4.64 7.82
CA GLN A 129 4.55 -3.39 8.57
C GLN A 129 3.88 -2.15 7.94
N GLU A 130 3.13 -2.27 6.84
CA GLU A 130 2.41 -1.11 6.30
C GLU A 130 1.20 -0.75 7.18
N PRO A 131 0.91 0.55 7.35
CA PRO A 131 -0.24 0.99 8.11
C PRO A 131 -1.54 0.79 7.32
N LEU A 132 -2.66 0.62 8.01
CA LEU A 132 -3.99 0.52 7.40
C LEU A 132 -4.32 1.72 6.51
N LEU A 133 -3.82 2.91 6.86
CA LEU A 133 -3.98 4.12 6.05
C LEU A 133 -3.39 3.96 4.64
N LYS A 134 -2.25 3.27 4.50
CA LYS A 134 -1.65 3.00 3.18
C LYS A 134 -2.57 2.12 2.33
N LEU A 135 -3.17 1.09 2.93
CA LEU A 135 -4.19 0.27 2.26
C LEU A 135 -5.40 1.11 1.83
N LYS A 136 -5.88 2.04 2.66
CA LYS A 136 -6.98 2.94 2.26
C LYS A 136 -6.61 3.79 1.04
N ASN A 137 -5.39 4.31 0.97
CA ASN A 137 -4.94 5.09 -0.18
C ASN A 137 -4.89 4.24 -1.46
N VAL A 138 -4.34 3.03 -1.38
CA VAL A 138 -4.33 2.08 -2.51
C VAL A 138 -5.76 1.72 -2.95
N LEU A 139 -6.67 1.48 -1.98
CA LEU A 139 -8.09 1.25 -2.27
C LEU A 139 -8.74 2.46 -2.93
N LEU A 140 -8.36 3.68 -2.54
CA LEU A 140 -8.92 4.89 -3.11
C LEU A 140 -8.52 5.04 -4.58
N GLU A 141 -7.27 4.75 -4.92
CA GLU A 141 -6.75 4.72 -6.30
C GLU A 141 -7.54 3.73 -7.17
N GLU A 142 -7.83 2.53 -6.64
CA GLU A 142 -8.64 1.50 -7.30
C GLU A 142 -10.14 1.83 -7.42
N LEU A 143 -10.61 2.81 -6.66
CA LEU A 143 -12.02 3.23 -6.57
C LEU A 143 -12.22 4.68 -7.05
N THR A 144 -11.26 5.20 -7.82
CA THR A 144 -11.25 6.55 -8.41
C THR A 144 -12.46 6.88 -9.26
N PHE A 145 -13.23 5.90 -9.72
CA PHE A 145 -14.46 6.08 -10.51
C PHE A 145 -15.75 6.17 -9.68
N TYR A 146 -15.67 6.05 -8.34
CA TYR A 146 -16.82 6.24 -7.47
C TYR A 146 -17.11 7.73 -7.29
N ARG A 147 -18.36 8.12 -7.54
CA ARG A 147 -18.83 9.50 -7.37
C ARG A 147 -20.14 9.52 -6.59
N ASN A 148 -20.33 10.52 -5.73
CA ASN A 148 -21.61 10.75 -5.07
C ASN A 148 -22.63 11.40 -6.05
N LYS A 149 -23.82 11.75 -5.55
CA LYS A 149 -24.87 12.39 -6.37
C LYS A 149 -24.46 13.78 -6.87
N GLN A 150 -23.59 14.47 -6.12
CA GLN A 150 -23.04 15.78 -6.40
C GLN A 150 -21.86 15.73 -7.38
N GLY A 151 -21.33 14.54 -7.67
CA GLY A 151 -20.16 14.37 -8.52
C GLY A 151 -18.82 14.46 -7.79
N GLU A 152 -18.81 14.43 -6.46
CA GLU A 152 -17.58 14.43 -5.66
C GLU A 152 -16.98 13.02 -5.59
N PRO A 153 -15.64 12.90 -5.59
CA PRO A 153 -14.93 11.63 -5.49
C PRO A 153 -15.08 11.03 -4.09
N LEU A 154 -14.83 9.72 -4.00
CA LEU A 154 -14.66 9.04 -2.73
C LEU A 154 -13.43 9.62 -2.01
N THR A 155 -13.42 9.60 -0.68
CA THR A 155 -12.27 10.04 0.13
C THR A 155 -11.97 9.01 1.21
N VAL A 156 -10.76 9.08 1.77
CA VAL A 156 -10.27 8.19 2.84
C VAL A 156 -11.19 8.21 4.07
N ASP A 157 -11.68 9.39 4.45
CA ASP A 157 -12.52 9.59 5.65
C ASP A 157 -13.92 8.99 5.50
N VAL A 158 -14.42 8.91 4.27
CA VAL A 158 -15.74 8.35 3.97
C VAL A 158 -15.69 6.81 3.93
N MET A 159 -14.53 6.27 3.57
CA MET A 159 -14.28 4.83 3.52
C MET A 159 -14.10 4.24 4.92
N ARG A 160 -14.81 3.13 5.19
CA ARG A 160 -14.67 2.41 6.47
C ARG A 160 -14.27 0.97 6.24
N ILE A 161 -13.18 0.54 6.87
CA ILE A 161 -12.71 -0.83 6.79
C ILE A 161 -13.16 -1.58 8.04
N PHE A 162 -13.63 -2.81 7.85
CA PHE A 162 -14.10 -3.68 8.90
C PHE A 162 -13.41 -5.04 8.84
N LYS A 163 -13.20 -5.62 10.03
CA LYS A 163 -12.84 -7.02 10.20
C LYS A 163 -13.73 -7.66 11.25
N GLY A 164 -14.37 -8.79 10.91
CA GLY A 164 -15.23 -9.51 11.86
C GLY A 164 -16.37 -8.69 12.45
N GLY A 165 -16.83 -7.63 11.76
CA GLY A 165 -17.85 -6.72 12.27
C GLY A 165 -17.32 -5.53 13.08
N ILE A 166 -16.02 -5.49 13.39
CA ILE A 166 -15.36 -4.39 14.09
C ILE A 166 -14.81 -3.40 13.07
N ALA A 167 -15.09 -2.11 13.26
CA ALA A 167 -14.50 -1.04 12.46
C ALA A 167 -13.03 -0.89 12.85
N LEU A 168 -12.14 -0.89 11.85
CA LEU A 168 -10.73 -0.64 12.07
C LEU A 168 -10.47 0.87 11.98
N GLU A 169 -9.76 1.40 12.96
CA GLU A 169 -9.32 2.79 12.95
C GLU A 169 -8.03 2.93 12.14
N ASP A 170 -7.85 4.11 11.54
CA ASP A 170 -6.70 4.41 10.70
C ASP A 170 -5.42 4.68 11.51
N ASN A 171 -5.57 4.82 12.82
CA ASN A 171 -4.55 5.21 13.78
C ASN A 171 -3.43 4.16 13.84
N LEU A 172 -2.38 4.36 13.03
CA LEU A 172 -1.10 3.62 13.03
C LEU A 172 -1.19 2.07 13.09
N LEU A 173 -2.38 1.50 12.90
CA LEU A 173 -2.63 0.07 12.98
C LEU A 173 -1.90 -0.61 11.83
N LEU A 174 -0.98 -1.51 12.16
CA LEU A 174 -0.19 -2.24 11.17
C LEU A 174 -0.98 -3.43 10.63
N LEU A 175 -0.79 -3.77 9.35
CA LEU A 175 -1.52 -4.87 8.73
C LEU A 175 -1.29 -6.22 9.44
N LYS A 176 -0.07 -6.45 9.95
CA LYS A 176 0.29 -7.65 10.71
C LYS A 176 -0.55 -7.82 11.99
N GLU A 177 -0.90 -6.73 12.65
CA GLU A 177 -1.66 -6.73 13.92
C GLU A 177 -3.12 -7.07 13.69
N ILE A 178 -3.62 -6.85 12.47
CA ILE A 178 -5.03 -7.12 12.15
C ILE A 178 -5.31 -8.62 12.23
N ASN A 179 -4.42 -9.49 11.72
CA ASN A 179 -4.63 -10.95 11.67
C ASN A 179 -3.47 -11.80 12.22
N ASN A 180 -2.64 -11.26 13.11
CA ASN A 180 -1.49 -11.95 13.70
C ASN A 180 -0.58 -12.56 12.61
N ASP A 181 -0.04 -11.70 11.75
CA ASP A 181 0.95 -12.04 10.71
C ASP A 181 0.44 -12.96 9.58
N LYS A 182 -0.88 -13.16 9.49
CA LYS A 182 -1.53 -13.95 8.43
C LYS A 182 -2.23 -13.06 7.40
N ASP A 183 -2.50 -13.64 6.23
CA ASP A 183 -3.33 -13.03 5.18
C ASP A 183 -4.61 -12.44 5.75
N VAL A 184 -4.95 -11.23 5.29
CA VAL A 184 -6.01 -10.43 5.88
C VAL A 184 -7.22 -10.42 4.97
N SER A 185 -8.40 -10.75 5.53
CA SER A 185 -9.68 -10.52 4.84
C SER A 185 -10.45 -9.40 5.49
N LEU A 186 -10.79 -8.39 4.69
CA LEU A 186 -11.39 -7.14 5.12
C LEU A 186 -12.66 -6.84 4.33
N VAL A 187 -13.55 -6.06 4.93
CA VAL A 187 -14.72 -5.51 4.28
C VAL A 187 -14.58 -4.00 4.22
N LEU A 188 -14.56 -3.45 3.02
CA LEU A 188 -14.63 -2.00 2.81
C LEU A 188 -16.10 -1.60 2.62
N LEU A 189 -16.58 -0.69 3.46
CA LEU A 189 -17.90 -0.09 3.33
C LEU A 189 -17.81 1.26 2.62
N VAL A 190 -18.54 1.35 1.51
CA VAL A 190 -18.72 2.57 0.72
C VAL A 190 -20.18 3.01 0.85
N PRO A 191 -20.47 4.30 1.08
CA PRO A 191 -21.86 4.74 1.19
C PRO A 191 -22.63 4.47 -0.09
N SER A 192 -23.89 4.02 0.03
CA SER A 192 -24.74 3.70 -1.12
C SER A 192 -25.04 4.89 -2.04
N THR A 193 -24.86 6.11 -1.53
CA THR A 193 -24.92 7.37 -2.30
C THR A 193 -23.86 7.43 -3.39
N PHE A 194 -22.76 6.71 -3.24
CA PHE A 194 -21.73 6.60 -4.27
C PHE A 194 -22.10 5.53 -5.30
N LYS A 195 -21.97 5.90 -6.58
CA LYS A 195 -22.15 5.00 -7.71
C LYS A 195 -20.82 4.86 -8.46
N SER A 196 -20.52 3.64 -8.86
CA SER A 196 -19.45 3.37 -9.80
C SER A 196 -19.88 3.88 -11.18
N ARG A 197 -19.08 4.75 -11.79
CA ARG A 197 -19.25 5.16 -13.19
C ARG A 197 -18.46 4.29 -14.18
N TYR A 198 -17.86 3.19 -13.72
CA TYR A 198 -16.99 2.32 -14.51
C TYR A 198 -17.57 1.93 -15.88
N ASN A 199 -18.89 1.71 -15.97
CA ASN A 199 -19.55 1.33 -17.23
C ASN A 199 -19.99 2.49 -18.14
N LYS A 200 -19.86 3.76 -17.72
CA LYS A 200 -20.26 4.93 -18.53
C LYS A 200 -19.11 5.57 -19.29
N GLU A 201 -17.88 5.50 -18.76
CA GLU A 201 -16.70 6.11 -19.39
C GLU A 201 -16.07 5.18 -20.43
N VAL A 202 -15.91 3.88 -20.12
CA VAL A 202 -15.46 2.86 -21.11
C VAL A 202 -16.43 2.75 -22.30
N LYS A 203 -17.73 2.95 -22.08
CA LYS A 203 -18.72 2.98 -23.18
C LYS A 203 -18.72 4.26 -23.99
N LYS A 204 -18.14 5.36 -23.48
CA LYS A 204 -17.99 6.60 -24.25
C LYS A 204 -16.75 6.56 -25.13
N GLU A 205 -15.63 6.06 -24.62
CA GLU A 205 -14.41 5.89 -25.42
C GLU A 205 -14.62 4.95 -26.61
N VAL A 206 -15.35 3.83 -26.42
CA VAL A 206 -15.63 2.88 -27.52
C VAL A 206 -16.63 3.42 -28.56
N VAL A 207 -17.43 4.43 -28.23
CA VAL A 207 -18.44 5.00 -29.14
C VAL A 207 -17.92 6.26 -29.86
N GLU A 208 -17.02 7.02 -29.24
CA GLU A 208 -16.38 8.18 -29.89
C GLU A 208 -15.29 7.77 -30.90
N GLU A 209 -14.75 6.54 -30.84
CA GLU A 209 -13.79 6.02 -31.84
C GLU A 209 -14.44 5.42 -33.12
N SER A 210 -15.78 5.40 -33.25
CA SER A 210 -16.45 4.71 -34.37
C SER A 210 -17.42 5.57 -35.19
N SER A 211 -17.24 6.89 -35.26
CA SER A 211 -18.06 7.75 -36.13
C SER A 211 -17.30 8.93 -36.74
N GLU A 212 -16.28 8.63 -37.52
CA GLU A 212 -15.70 9.39 -38.65
C GLU A 212 -15.16 8.27 -39.55
N SER A 213 -15.52 8.05 -40.81
CA SER A 213 -16.03 8.86 -41.90
C SER A 213 -16.81 7.93 -42.86
N ASP A 214 -17.66 8.47 -43.72
CA ASP A 214 -17.79 8.12 -45.15
C ASP A 214 -19.18 8.55 -45.65
N GLU A 215 -19.32 9.87 -45.85
CA GLU A 215 -20.27 10.43 -46.82
C GLU A 215 -19.47 11.43 -47.67
N GLU A 216 -18.91 10.94 -48.79
CA GLU A 216 -18.65 11.78 -49.95
C GLU A 216 -19.58 11.29 -51.07
N GLU A 217 -20.55 12.15 -51.36
CA GLU A 217 -21.35 12.19 -52.58
C GLU A 217 -20.43 12.38 -53.78
N GLU A 218 -20.75 11.79 -54.93
CA GLU A 218 -20.67 12.54 -56.18
C GLU A 218 -21.68 12.01 -57.21
N GLU A 219 -22.40 12.98 -57.77
CA GLU A 219 -23.56 12.88 -58.65
C GLU A 219 -23.20 12.51 -60.10
N ASP A 220 -24.27 12.16 -60.81
CA ASP A 220 -24.42 11.69 -62.17
C ASP A 220 -23.90 12.59 -63.33
N SER A 221 -23.42 11.91 -64.36
CA SER A 221 -23.51 12.13 -65.83
C SER A 221 -23.82 13.51 -66.42
N GLU A 222 -22.98 13.95 -67.39
CA GLU A 222 -23.17 13.83 -68.86
C GLU A 222 -21.93 14.28 -69.64
#